data_AF-A0A355SHP1-F1
#
_entry.id   AF-A0A355SHP1-F1
#
_cell.length_a   1.000
_cell.length_b   1.000
_cell.length_c   1.000
_cell.angle_alpha   90.00
_cell.angle_beta   90.00
_cell.angle_gamma   90.00
#
_symmetry.space_group_name_H-M   'P 1'
#
loop_
_entity.id
_entity.type
_entity.pdbx_description
1 polymer ?
#
loop_
_entity_poly.entity_id
_entity_poly.type
_entity_poly.pdbx_seq_one_letter_code
_entity_poly.pdbx_strand_id
1 'polypeptide(L)'
;NKKPEIRWNRTMKDIESIERTQSLILSASSKYVKPKGILVYSTCTVLKSENIDIIDNFLKSNSNFCMEDISYDVPQKLLKPSCRSGYINIYPNTDGIDGFFIAKLRRME
;
A
#
# COMPACT_ATOMS: atom_id res chain seq x y z
N ASN A 1 -15.80 -11.23 -9.08
CA ASN A 1 -15.65 -11.51 -10.52
C ASN A 1 -15.10 -10.28 -11.24
N LYS A 2 -13.78 -10.11 -11.31
CA LYS A 2 -13.15 -9.08 -12.16
C LYS A 2 -12.20 -9.79 -13.14
N LYS A 3 -12.63 -9.83 -14.41
CA LYS A 3 -11.88 -10.16 -15.63
C LYS A 3 -10.72 -11.18 -15.46
N PRO A 4 -10.99 -12.50 -15.50
CA PRO A 4 -9.95 -13.55 -15.39
C PRO A 4 -8.87 -13.43 -16.47
N GLU A 5 -9.20 -12.78 -17.58
CA GLU A 5 -8.36 -12.49 -18.74
C GLU A 5 -7.10 -11.69 -18.38
N ILE A 6 -7.21 -10.72 -17.47
CA ILE A 6 -6.08 -9.87 -17.03
C ILE A 6 -5.10 -10.67 -16.17
N ARG A 7 -5.58 -11.68 -15.43
CA ARG A 7 -4.75 -12.52 -14.57
C ARG A 7 -3.86 -13.48 -15.37
N TRP A 8 -4.25 -13.81 -16.60
CA TRP A 8 -3.54 -14.77 -17.46
C TRP A 8 -2.52 -14.09 -18.41
N ASN A 9 -2.67 -12.79 -18.70
CA ASN A 9 -1.86 -12.07 -19.69
C ASN A 9 -0.82 -11.08 -19.11
N ARG A 10 -0.60 -11.02 -17.79
CA ARG A 10 0.44 -10.15 -17.22
C ARG A 10 1.83 -10.76 -17.43
N THR A 11 2.68 -10.05 -18.16
CA THR A 11 4.11 -10.39 -18.24
C THR A 11 4.87 -9.80 -17.05
N MET A 12 6.05 -10.32 -16.74
CA MET A 12 6.93 -9.72 -15.71
C MET A 12 7.23 -8.24 -16.01
N LYS A 13 7.37 -7.88 -17.30
CA LYS A 13 7.59 -6.50 -17.73
C LYS A 13 6.41 -5.59 -17.38
N ASP A 14 5.18 -6.10 -17.47
CA ASP A 14 3.99 -5.31 -17.12
C ASP A 14 3.95 -5.03 -15.60
N ILE A 15 4.33 -6.03 -14.80
CA ILE A 15 4.40 -5.91 -13.34
C ILE A 15 5.45 -4.87 -12.95
N GLU A 16 6.67 -4.98 -13.48
CA GLU A 16 7.74 -4.00 -13.23
C GLU A 16 7.36 -2.58 -13.65
N SER A 17 6.68 -2.44 -14.80
CA SER A 17 6.20 -1.14 -15.28
C SER A 17 5.17 -0.52 -14.33
N ILE A 18 4.25 -1.34 -13.81
CA ILE A 18 3.24 -0.92 -12.84
C ILE A 18 3.88 -0.51 -11.52
N GLU A 19 4.80 -1.33 -10.98
CA GLU A 19 5.53 -1.03 -9.74
C GLU A 19 6.31 0.28 -9.83
N ARG A 20 6.99 0.50 -10.96
CA ARG A 20 7.69 1.76 -11.24
C ARG A 20 6.73 2.94 -11.24
N THR A 21 5.58 2.80 -11.90
CA THR A 21 4.57 3.85 -11.97
C THR A 21 4.02 4.18 -10.58
N GLN A 22 3.67 3.15 -9.79
CA GLN A 22 3.18 3.31 -8.43
C GLN A 22 4.23 3.99 -7.53
N SER A 23 5.50 3.61 -7.65
CA SER A 23 6.61 4.22 -6.90
C SER A 23 6.80 5.71 -7.24
N LEU A 24 6.66 6.07 -8.53
CA LEU A 24 6.72 7.46 -8.98
C LEU A 24 5.54 8.30 -8.44
N ILE A 25 4.32 7.74 -8.47
CA ILE A 25 3.12 8.39 -7.92
C ILE A 25 3.29 8.63 -6.42
N LEU A 26 3.75 7.62 -5.68
CA LEU A 26 3.97 7.74 -4.24
C LEU A 26 5.01 8.83 -3.92
N SER A 27 6.14 8.81 -4.63
CA SER A 27 7.22 9.79 -4.46
C SER A 27 6.83 11.21 -4.87
N ALA A 28 5.97 11.37 -5.87
CA ALA A 28 5.43 12.67 -6.24
C ALA A 28 4.44 13.18 -5.19
N SER A 29 3.53 12.32 -4.74
CA SER A 29 2.51 12.64 -3.75
C SER A 29 3.10 13.04 -2.39
N SER A 30 4.19 12.39 -1.97
CA SER A 30 4.86 12.68 -0.69
C SER A 30 5.32 14.14 -0.55
N LYS A 31 5.66 14.81 -1.67
CA LYS A 31 6.11 16.20 -1.68
C LYS A 31 5.02 17.19 -1.25
N TYR A 32 3.75 16.82 -1.39
CA TYR A 32 2.60 17.67 -1.06
C TYR A 32 2.08 17.45 0.37
N VAL A 33 2.64 16.48 1.09
CA VAL A 33 2.28 16.19 2.48
C VAL A 33 2.93 17.23 3.38
N LYS A 34 2.14 17.94 4.18
CA LYS A 34 2.66 18.92 5.16
C LYS A 34 3.47 18.22 6.26
N PRO A 35 4.35 18.96 6.98
CA PRO A 35 4.92 18.49 8.24
C PRO A 35 3.85 17.89 9.14
N LYS A 36 4.11 16.73 9.76
CA LYS A 36 3.15 15.97 10.60
C LYS A 36 1.90 15.47 9.85
N GLY A 37 1.83 15.65 8.53
CA GLY A 37 0.74 15.18 7.69
C GLY A 37 0.78 13.67 7.44
N ILE A 38 -0.34 13.16 6.94
CA ILE A 38 -0.52 11.74 6.62
C ILE A 38 -0.54 11.52 5.12
N LEU A 39 0.12 10.46 4.69
CA LEU A 39 0.06 9.90 3.35
C LEU A 39 -0.51 8.49 3.46
N VAL A 40 -1.61 8.24 2.74
CA VAL A 40 -2.20 6.90 2.65
C VAL A 40 -1.92 6.36 1.25
N TYR A 41 -1.36 5.16 1.20
CA TYR A 41 -1.14 4.42 -0.03
C TYR A 41 -2.07 3.21 -0.06
N SER A 42 -2.76 3.00 -1.19
CA SER A 42 -3.68 1.87 -1.33
C SER A 42 -3.69 1.29 -2.73
N THR A 43 -3.80 -0.03 -2.83
CA THR A 43 -3.88 -0.78 -4.10
C THR A 43 -4.95 -1.87 -4.01
N CYS A 44 -5.49 -2.28 -5.16
CA CYS A 44 -6.48 -3.37 -5.29
C CYS A 44 -5.82 -4.70 -5.68
N THR A 45 -4.59 -4.93 -5.21
CA THR A 45 -3.76 -6.09 -5.56
C THR A 45 -3.28 -6.80 -4.30
N VAL A 46 -3.03 -8.09 -4.44
CA VAL A 46 -2.48 -8.95 -3.38
C VAL A 46 -1.00 -9.23 -3.57
N LEU A 47 -0.39 -8.69 -4.64
CA LEU A 47 1.02 -8.89 -4.94
C LEU A 47 1.89 -8.06 -3.99
N LYS A 48 2.80 -8.74 -3.27
CA LYS A 48 3.69 -8.11 -2.29
C LYS A 48 4.54 -6.99 -2.91
N SER A 49 4.96 -7.20 -4.15
CA SER A 49 5.81 -6.31 -4.92
C SER A 49 5.12 -4.98 -5.30
N GLU A 50 3.79 -4.98 -5.38
CA GLU A 50 2.95 -3.78 -5.54
C GLU A 50 2.52 -3.17 -4.18
N ASN A 51 2.88 -3.79 -3.05
CA ASN A 51 2.36 -3.45 -1.72
C ASN A 51 3.49 -3.03 -0.78
N ILE A 52 3.84 -3.90 0.18
CA ILE A 52 4.80 -3.57 1.23
C ILE A 52 6.20 -3.29 0.67
N ASP A 53 6.59 -3.90 -0.46
CA ASP A 53 7.91 -3.69 -1.05
C ASP A 53 8.06 -2.25 -1.60
N ILE A 54 6.98 -1.67 -2.16
CA ILE A 54 6.96 -0.25 -2.58
C ILE A 54 7.11 0.67 -1.36
N ILE A 55 6.42 0.35 -0.26
CA ILE A 55 6.49 1.13 0.97
C ILE A 55 7.88 1.07 1.59
N ASP A 56 8.47 -0.12 1.70
CA ASP A 56 9.81 -0.32 2.25
C ASP A 56 10.86 0.42 1.41
N ASN A 57 10.75 0.35 0.08
CA ASN A 57 11.64 1.08 -0.82
C ASN A 57 11.46 2.61 -0.70
N PHE A 58 10.22 3.08 -0.59
CA PHE A 58 9.93 4.50 -0.36
C PHE A 58 10.56 5.00 0.94
N LEU A 59 10.42 4.26 2.04
CA LEU A 59 10.95 4.63 3.35
C LEU A 59 12.49 4.64 3.39
N LYS A 60 13.16 3.74 2.65
CA LYS A 60 14.63 3.77 2.50
C LYS A 60 15.13 5.06 1.87
N SER A 61 14.36 5.66 0.96
CA SER A 61 14.73 6.88 0.25
C SER A 61 14.13 8.16 0.84
N ASN A 62 13.22 8.07 1.81
CA ASN A 62 12.50 9.21 2.39
C ASN A 62 12.49 9.10 3.92
N SER A 63 13.60 9.47 4.56
CA SER A 63 13.79 9.39 6.02
C SER A 63 12.87 10.30 6.83
N ASN A 64 12.21 11.26 6.19
CA ASN A 64 11.22 12.13 6.81
C ASN A 64 9.82 11.48 6.91
N PHE A 65 9.65 10.24 6.47
CA PHE A 65 8.40 9.48 6.63
C PHE A 65 8.62 8.25 7.53
N CYS A 66 7.58 7.87 8.25
CA CYS A 66 7.53 6.62 9.02
C CYS A 66 6.15 5.96 8.87
N MET A 67 6.09 4.64 9.12
CA MET A 67 4.81 3.93 9.23
C MET A 67 4.08 4.39 10.48
N GLU A 68 2.79 4.66 10.37
CA GLU A 68 1.93 5.01 11.50
C GLU A 68 0.86 3.95 11.70
N ASP A 69 0.63 3.57 12.96
CA ASP A 69 -0.43 2.65 13.36
C ASP A 69 -1.79 3.03 12.74
N ILE A 70 -2.35 2.08 11.99
CA ILE A 70 -3.63 2.20 11.29
C ILE A 70 -4.76 1.48 12.05
N SER A 71 -4.46 0.83 13.18
CA SER A 71 -5.45 0.04 13.94
C SER A 71 -6.64 0.86 14.45
N TYR A 72 -6.45 2.17 14.69
CA TYR A 72 -7.54 3.06 15.09
C TYR A 72 -8.44 3.51 13.94
N ASP A 73 -7.99 3.38 12.69
CA ASP A 73 -8.69 3.83 11.50
C ASP A 73 -9.44 2.70 10.77
N VAL A 74 -9.21 1.44 11.16
CA VAL A 74 -9.83 0.27 10.54
C VAL A 74 -10.96 -0.30 11.40
N PRO A 75 -12.03 -0.85 10.79
CA PRO A 75 -13.08 -1.56 11.53
C PRO A 75 -12.51 -2.72 12.34
N GLN A 76 -13.04 -2.96 13.55
CA GLN A 76 -12.56 -4.03 14.43
C GLN A 76 -12.53 -5.41 13.77
N LYS A 77 -13.47 -5.68 12.86
CA LYS A 77 -13.55 -6.95 12.11
C LYS A 77 -12.37 -7.17 11.16
N LEU A 78 -11.66 -6.10 10.78
CA LEU A 78 -10.51 -6.13 9.90
C LEU A 78 -9.20 -5.92 10.65
N LEU A 79 -9.21 -5.84 11.99
CA LEU A 79 -7.99 -5.68 12.77
C LEU A 79 -7.08 -6.90 12.59
N LYS A 80 -5.85 -6.62 12.15
CA LYS A 80 -4.79 -7.61 11.97
C LYS A 80 -3.53 -7.15 12.71
N PRO A 81 -2.61 -8.07 13.07
CA PRO A 81 -1.35 -7.69 13.70
C PRO A 81 -0.56 -6.65 12.90
N SER A 82 -0.63 -6.69 11.56
CA SER A 82 0.01 -5.72 10.67
C SER A 82 -0.49 -4.29 10.84
N CYS A 83 -1.70 -4.08 11.38
CA CYS A 83 -2.25 -2.74 11.56
C CYS A 83 -1.38 -1.90 12.50
N ARG A 84 -0.79 -2.52 13.53
CA ARG A 84 0.17 -1.87 14.43
C ARG A 84 1.48 -1.52 13.75
N SER A 85 1.83 -2.24 12.69
CA SER A 85 2.95 -1.92 11.80
C SER A 85 2.59 -0.87 10.74
N GLY A 86 1.37 -0.34 10.77
CA GLY A 86 0.90 0.75 9.92
C GLY A 86 0.32 0.34 8.56
N TYR A 87 0.00 -0.94 8.36
CA TYR A 87 -0.65 -1.39 7.14
C TYR A 87 -1.63 -2.54 7.34
N ILE A 88 -2.50 -2.75 6.36
CA ILE A 88 -3.44 -3.86 6.32
C ILE A 88 -3.49 -4.46 4.92
N ASN A 89 -3.49 -5.79 4.86
CA ASN A 89 -3.89 -6.54 3.69
C ASN A 89 -5.28 -7.12 3.92
N ILE A 90 -6.21 -6.86 3.00
CA ILE A 90 -7.57 -7.39 2.96
C ILE A 90 -7.59 -8.41 1.84
N TYR A 91 -8.06 -9.63 2.11
CA TYR A 91 -8.12 -10.69 1.10
C TYR A 91 -9.56 -11.19 0.89
N PRO A 92 -9.95 -11.54 -0.36
CA PRO A 92 -11.30 -12.03 -0.66
C PRO A 92 -11.69 -13.29 0.09
N ASN A 93 -10.73 -14.19 0.27
CA ASN A 93 -10.92 -15.49 0.91
C ASN A 93 -11.06 -15.41 2.43
N THR A 94 -10.56 -14.35 3.07
CA THR A 94 -10.62 -14.21 4.54
C THR A 94 -11.61 -13.15 5.00
N ASP A 95 -11.78 -12.08 4.23
CA ASP A 95 -12.51 -10.88 4.67
C ASP A 95 -13.81 -10.63 3.88
N GLY A 96 -14.09 -11.44 2.84
CA GLY A 96 -15.31 -11.33 2.03
C GLY A 96 -15.39 -10.08 1.14
N ILE A 97 -14.28 -9.36 0.99
CA ILE A 97 -14.13 -8.10 0.25
C ILE A 97 -13.05 -8.28 -0.83
N ASP A 98 -13.16 -7.58 -1.97
CA ASP A 98 -12.08 -7.54 -2.98
C ASP A 98 -10.69 -7.33 -2.33
N GLY A 99 -9.63 -7.90 -2.88
CA GLY A 99 -8.31 -7.84 -2.26
C GLY A 99 -7.72 -6.43 -2.29
N PHE A 100 -7.36 -5.88 -1.13
CA PHE A 100 -6.79 -4.53 -0.99
C PHE A 100 -5.57 -4.52 -0.10
N PHE A 101 -4.66 -3.58 -0.35
CA PHE A 101 -3.62 -3.19 0.57
C PHE A 101 -3.77 -1.71 0.90
N ILE A 102 -3.56 -1.36 2.16
CA ILE A 102 -3.57 0.02 2.64
C ILE A 102 -2.41 0.20 3.61
N ALA A 103 -1.59 1.21 3.40
CA ALA A 103 -0.50 1.62 4.28
C ALA A 103 -0.66 3.10 4.67
N LYS A 104 -0.41 3.39 5.95
CA LYS A 104 -0.49 4.74 6.52
C LYS A 104 0.92 5.20 6.91
N LEU A 105 1.33 6.32 6.33
CA LEU A 105 2.63 6.93 6.53
C LEU A 105 2.45 8.32 7.14
N ARG A 106 3.25 8.66 8.15
CA ARG A 106 3.32 10.00 8.72
C ARG A 106 4.61 10.69 8.28
N ARG A 107 4.48 11.93 7.81
CA ARG A 107 5.63 12.82 7.60
C ARG A 107 6.04 13.41 8.95
N MET A 108 7.30 13.24 9.36
CA MET A 108 7.80 13.70 10.66
C MET A 108 8.05 15.22 10.68
N GLU A 109 8.63 15.75 9.61
CA GLU A 109 9.04 17.14 9.44
C GLU A 109 8.72 17.68 8.04
#